data_AF-A0A918FVP5-F1
#
_entry.id   AF-A0A918FVP5-F1
#
_cell.length_a   1.000
_cell.length_b   1.000
_cell.length_c   1.000
_cell.angle_alpha   90.00
_cell.angle_beta   90.00
_cell.angle_gamma   90.00
#
_symmetry.space_group_name_H-M   'P 1'
#
loop_
_entity.id
_entity.type
_entity.pdbx_description
1 polymer ?
#
loop_
_entity_poly.entity_id
_entity_poly.type
_entity_poly.pdbx_seq_one_letter_code
_entity_poly.pdbx_strand_id
1 'polypeptide(L)'
;MTTMPRGGAADVLGVVRRRRAVAAAGAVCAGLLVLSACDKPTPLSTITVGRDSVSSEATCGGEGKPLDSAALTKCLGDKDIKSISVDPDETVRFGVDPDVADKRWTILMNGQPLTEDSDKTYRTIPGSVFFNAQYGAQGNSTLVTIKAGDGKKKSQAATGLWSFKLKKDD
;
A
#
# COMPACT_ATOMS: atom_id res chain seq x y z
N MET A 1 63.24 -76.01 4.38
CA MET A 1 62.01 -76.21 3.60
C MET A 1 60.92 -76.53 4.59
N THR A 2 59.97 -75.62 4.84
CA THR A 2 58.81 -75.96 5.65
C THR A 2 57.63 -75.04 5.31
N THR A 3 56.85 -75.59 4.40
CA THR A 3 55.41 -75.46 4.16
C THR A 3 54.58 -74.78 5.25
N MET A 4 53.74 -73.82 4.83
CA MET A 4 52.51 -73.41 5.52
C MET A 4 51.48 -74.57 5.50
N PRO A 5 50.40 -74.60 6.34
CA PRO A 5 49.23 -73.75 6.10
C PRO A 5 48.32 -73.37 7.30
N ARG A 6 47.53 -72.31 7.05
CA ARG A 6 46.10 -72.07 7.37
C ARG A 6 45.49 -72.51 8.73
N GLY A 7 45.04 -71.50 9.47
CA GLY A 7 43.61 -71.24 9.70
C GLY A 7 43.01 -71.68 11.05
N GLY A 8 42.43 -70.72 11.79
CA GLY A 8 41.55 -70.99 12.93
C GLY A 8 41.42 -69.80 13.88
N ALA A 9 40.21 -69.25 13.98
CA ALA A 9 39.83 -67.98 14.60
C ALA A 9 39.87 -67.97 16.14
N ALA A 10 39.88 -66.77 16.73
CA ALA A 10 38.86 -66.31 17.70
C ALA A 10 39.20 -64.92 18.27
N ASP A 11 38.23 -64.01 18.11
CA ASP A 11 37.74 -63.05 19.12
C ASP A 11 38.75 -62.06 19.73
N VAL A 12 38.54 -60.74 19.67
CA VAL A 12 37.37 -60.04 20.19
C VAL A 12 37.20 -58.69 19.48
N LEU A 13 35.99 -58.50 18.93
CA LEU A 13 35.14 -57.28 18.90
C LEU A 13 35.89 -55.93 18.96
N GLY A 14 35.84 -55.11 17.92
CA GLY A 14 34.60 -54.60 17.34
C GLY A 14 34.49 -53.12 17.65
N VAL A 15 34.81 -52.29 16.66
CA VAL A 15 34.68 -50.83 16.67
C VAL A 15 33.29 -50.44 17.16
N VAL A 16 33.22 -49.75 18.31
CA VAL A 16 32.05 -48.93 18.64
C VAL A 16 32.50 -47.49 18.74
N ARG A 17 32.53 -46.86 17.57
CA ARG A 17 32.47 -45.41 17.36
C ARG A 17 31.28 -44.90 18.19
N ARG A 18 31.52 -44.38 19.39
CA ARG A 18 30.47 -43.84 20.27
C ARG A 18 29.78 -42.68 19.57
N ARG A 19 28.60 -42.99 19.03
CA ARG A 19 27.54 -42.01 18.79
C ARG A 19 27.13 -41.48 20.16
N ARG A 20 27.46 -40.23 20.45
CA ARG A 20 26.67 -39.40 21.36
C ARG A 20 26.06 -38.30 20.52
N ALA A 21 24.89 -38.61 19.98
CA ALA A 21 23.90 -37.61 19.65
C ALA A 21 23.50 -36.96 20.98
N VAL A 22 23.73 -35.65 21.10
CA VAL A 22 22.96 -34.79 21.99
C VAL A 22 22.30 -33.77 21.08
N ALA A 23 21.01 -33.99 20.86
CA ALA A 23 20.08 -33.00 20.37
C ALA A 23 19.77 -32.01 21.50
N ALA A 24 19.71 -30.72 21.16
CA ALA A 24 18.88 -29.68 21.77
C ALA A 24 19.47 -28.33 21.32
N ALA A 25 18.93 -27.76 20.25
CA ALA A 25 17.86 -26.77 20.30
C ALA A 25 18.48 -25.36 20.25
N GLY A 26 18.34 -24.73 19.09
CA GLY A 26 18.71 -23.34 18.88
C GLY A 26 17.95 -22.44 19.85
N ALA A 27 18.69 -21.56 20.52
CA ALA A 27 18.15 -20.43 21.22
C ALA A 27 18.51 -19.17 20.42
N VAL A 28 17.83 -18.97 19.30
CA VAL A 28 17.65 -17.63 18.74
C VAL A 28 16.20 -17.27 19.02
N CYS A 29 15.96 -16.02 19.38
CA CYS A 29 14.68 -15.36 19.68
C CYS A 29 14.40 -15.19 21.19
N ALA A 30 15.21 -14.35 21.84
CA ALA A 30 14.71 -13.55 22.94
C ALA A 30 13.86 -12.42 22.33
N GLY A 31 12.58 -12.42 22.69
CA GLY A 31 11.51 -11.69 22.03
C GLY A 31 11.70 -10.19 21.89
N LEU A 32 11.56 -9.74 20.64
CA LEU A 32 11.02 -8.44 20.27
C LEU A 32 9.85 -8.69 19.32
N LEU A 33 8.87 -9.47 19.78
CA LEU A 33 7.63 -9.73 19.06
C LEU A 33 6.45 -9.46 19.99
N VAL A 34 6.21 -8.18 20.28
CA VAL A 34 4.86 -7.67 20.51
C VAL A 34 4.76 -6.32 19.80
N LEU A 35 4.78 -6.37 18.47
CA LEU A 35 4.01 -5.45 17.65
C LEU A 35 2.99 -6.28 16.85
N SER A 36 2.27 -7.17 17.52
CA SER A 36 1.20 -7.97 16.91
C SER A 36 -0.12 -7.20 16.78
N ALA A 37 -0.11 -5.89 16.99
CA ALA A 37 -0.95 -5.02 16.16
C ALA A 37 -0.24 -4.87 14.81
N CYS A 38 -0.21 -5.97 14.04
CA CYS A 38 0.06 -5.91 12.60
C CYS A 38 -1.19 -5.33 11.93
N ASP A 39 -1.59 -4.12 12.31
CA ASP A 39 -2.54 -3.34 11.53
C ASP A 39 -1.85 -3.13 10.19
N LYS A 40 -2.43 -3.72 9.14
CA LYS A 40 -1.95 -3.62 7.77
C LYS A 40 -1.66 -2.12 7.50
N PRO A 41 -0.44 -1.75 7.05
CA PRO A 41 -0.08 -0.33 6.92
C PRO A 41 -1.17 0.40 6.14
N THR A 42 -1.62 1.53 6.69
CA THR A 42 -2.64 2.36 6.04
C THR A 42 -2.16 2.68 4.63
N PRO A 43 -2.96 2.39 3.59
CA PRO A 43 -2.50 2.62 2.23
C PRO A 43 -2.21 4.11 2.03
N LEU A 44 -1.10 4.40 1.37
CA LEU A 44 -0.67 5.74 1.05
C LEU A 44 -1.13 6.11 -0.36
N SER A 45 -1.48 7.39 -0.50
CA SER A 45 -1.68 8.04 -1.79
C SER A 45 -0.66 9.15 -1.92
N THR A 46 -0.07 9.29 -3.10
CA THR A 46 0.92 10.32 -3.41
C THR A 46 0.47 11.13 -4.62
N ILE A 47 0.51 12.45 -4.48
CA ILE A 47 0.37 13.38 -5.60
C ILE A 47 1.74 13.96 -5.92
N THR A 48 2.07 14.02 -7.21
CA THR A 48 3.30 14.63 -7.70
C THR A 48 2.99 15.64 -8.80
N VAL A 49 3.62 16.80 -8.71
CA VAL A 49 3.53 17.92 -9.65
C VAL A 49 4.96 18.37 -9.92
N GLY A 50 5.40 18.32 -11.18
CA GLY A 50 6.81 18.57 -11.51
C GLY A 50 7.78 17.72 -10.67
N ARG A 51 8.48 18.39 -9.75
CA ARG A 51 9.42 17.77 -8.78
C ARG A 51 8.87 17.69 -7.36
N ASP A 52 7.75 18.34 -7.09
CA ASP A 52 7.13 18.39 -5.77
C ASP A 52 6.18 17.21 -5.60
N SER A 53 6.13 16.66 -4.39
CA SER A 53 5.22 15.58 -4.06
C SER A 53 4.69 15.68 -2.65
N VAL A 54 3.45 15.23 -2.47
CA VAL A 54 2.81 15.12 -1.18
C VAL A 54 2.14 13.77 -1.05
N SER A 55 2.46 13.07 0.03
CA SER A 55 1.84 11.79 0.36
C SER A 55 0.96 11.93 1.59
N SER A 56 -0.19 11.29 1.57
CA SER A 56 -1.10 11.22 2.71
C SER A 56 -1.59 9.81 2.91
N GLU A 57 -1.82 9.46 4.16
CA GLU A 57 -2.67 8.34 4.55
C GLU A 57 -4.13 8.64 4.21
N ALA A 58 -4.97 7.60 4.27
CA ALA A 58 -6.39 7.73 4.03
C ALA A 58 -6.99 8.72 5.02
N THR A 59 -7.60 9.80 4.52
CA THR A 59 -8.40 10.73 5.32
C THR A 59 -9.50 9.98 6.06
N CYS A 60 -10.02 8.89 5.45
CA CYS A 60 -10.74 7.87 6.17
C CYS A 60 -10.81 6.53 5.42
N GLY A 61 -11.06 5.46 6.18
CA GLY A 61 -11.05 4.11 5.65
C GLY A 61 -9.63 3.65 5.30
N GLY A 62 -9.49 2.87 4.23
CA GLY A 62 -8.21 2.31 3.78
C GLY A 62 -8.02 0.84 4.17
N GLU A 63 -8.75 0.36 5.17
CA GLU A 63 -8.68 -1.03 5.67
C GLU A 63 -9.48 -2.04 4.80
N GLY A 64 -10.15 -1.57 3.75
CA GLY A 64 -10.92 -2.43 2.83
C GLY A 64 -12.35 -2.74 3.27
N LYS A 65 -12.79 -2.25 4.43
CA LYS A 65 -14.22 -2.26 4.79
C LYS A 65 -14.94 -1.13 4.05
N PRO A 66 -16.15 -1.36 3.52
CA PRO A 66 -16.97 -0.29 2.97
C PRO A 66 -17.28 0.77 4.03
N LEU A 67 -17.17 2.02 3.64
CA LEU A 67 -17.58 3.18 4.42
C LEU A 67 -19.09 3.41 4.25
N ASP A 68 -19.78 3.71 5.34
CA ASP A 68 -21.15 4.17 5.27
C ASP A 68 -21.23 5.64 4.81
N SER A 69 -22.43 6.09 4.45
CA SER A 69 -22.64 7.45 3.92
C SER A 69 -22.29 8.54 4.94
N ALA A 70 -22.48 8.28 6.23
CA ALA A 70 -22.17 9.21 7.31
C ALA A 70 -20.65 9.40 7.46
N ALA A 71 -19.88 8.31 7.46
CA ALA A 71 -18.43 8.35 7.45
C ALA A 71 -17.94 9.12 6.22
N LEU A 72 -18.42 8.78 5.02
CA LEU A 72 -18.01 9.47 3.78
C LEU A 72 -18.20 10.98 3.84
N THR A 73 -19.38 11.44 4.29
CA THR A 73 -19.68 12.87 4.40
C THR A 73 -18.73 13.55 5.38
N LYS A 74 -18.43 12.90 6.51
CA LYS A 74 -17.49 13.42 7.51
C LYS A 74 -16.07 13.54 6.95
N CYS A 75 -15.60 12.58 6.18
CA CYS A 75 -14.25 12.61 5.60
C CYS A 75 -14.10 13.66 4.51
N LEU A 76 -15.13 13.85 3.69
CA LEU A 76 -15.10 14.86 2.63
C LEU A 76 -15.17 16.28 3.20
N GLY A 77 -15.70 16.45 4.41
CA GLY A 77 -15.75 17.72 5.14
C GLY A 77 -14.51 18.04 5.97
N ASP A 78 -13.49 17.17 5.99
CA ASP A 78 -12.26 17.41 6.74
C ASP A 78 -11.54 18.67 6.22
N LYS A 79 -10.95 19.43 7.13
CA LYS A 79 -10.30 20.71 6.84
C LYS A 79 -8.78 20.62 6.91
N ASP A 80 -8.24 19.64 7.64
CA ASP A 80 -6.79 19.41 7.77
C ASP A 80 -6.27 18.54 6.62
N ILE A 81 -6.42 19.08 5.41
CA ILE A 81 -6.04 18.42 4.18
C ILE A 81 -4.72 19.00 3.68
N LYS A 82 -3.74 18.13 3.39
CA LYS A 82 -2.46 18.54 2.82
C LYS A 82 -2.67 19.23 1.47
N SER A 83 -1.91 20.30 1.23
CA SER A 83 -1.97 21.05 -0.02
C SER A 83 -0.70 20.92 -0.84
N ILE A 84 -0.84 20.98 -2.15
CA ILE A 84 0.26 21.10 -3.11
C ILE A 84 -0.08 22.16 -4.16
N SER A 85 0.95 22.85 -4.60
CA SER A 85 0.93 23.91 -5.59
C SER A 85 0.98 23.30 -7.00
N VAL A 86 0.21 23.87 -7.93
CA VAL A 86 0.02 23.31 -9.28
C VAL A 86 0.04 24.43 -10.32
N ASP A 87 1.05 24.39 -11.18
CA ASP A 87 1.07 25.11 -12.44
C ASP A 87 0.03 24.49 -13.41
N PRO A 88 -0.93 25.26 -13.95
CA PRO A 88 -1.90 24.78 -14.93
C PRO A 88 -1.30 24.16 -16.20
N ASP A 89 -0.08 24.54 -16.57
CA ASP A 89 0.62 24.06 -17.76
C ASP A 89 1.38 22.74 -17.49
N GLU A 90 1.51 22.35 -16.22
CA GLU A 90 2.07 21.05 -15.82
C GLU A 90 1.03 19.94 -15.74
N THR A 91 1.49 18.72 -15.47
CA THR A 91 0.64 17.55 -15.22
C THR A 91 0.69 17.12 -13.77
N VAL A 92 -0.47 16.80 -13.20
CA VAL A 92 -0.59 16.22 -11.87
C VAL A 92 -0.63 14.70 -11.99
N ARG A 93 0.28 14.03 -11.29
CA ARG A 93 0.35 12.57 -11.21
C ARG A 93 -0.23 12.11 -9.88
N PHE A 94 -1.21 11.23 -9.94
CA PHE A 94 -1.85 10.60 -8.81
C PHE A 94 -1.36 9.16 -8.74
N GLY A 95 -0.72 8.79 -7.64
CA GLY A 95 -0.25 7.44 -7.36
C GLY A 95 -0.95 6.87 -6.14
N VAL A 96 -1.29 5.58 -6.22
CA VAL A 96 -1.89 4.81 -5.12
C VAL A 96 -1.16 3.49 -4.96
N ASP A 97 -1.21 2.93 -3.76
CA ASP A 97 -0.69 1.59 -3.51
C ASP A 97 -1.40 0.53 -4.38
N PRO A 98 -0.71 -0.56 -4.77
CA PRO A 98 -1.30 -1.66 -5.55
C PRO A 98 -2.60 -2.23 -4.97
N ASP A 99 -2.67 -2.35 -3.63
CA ASP A 99 -3.87 -2.83 -2.93
C ASP A 99 -5.09 -1.91 -3.14
N VAL A 100 -4.86 -0.61 -3.36
CA VAL A 100 -5.92 0.37 -3.69
C VAL A 100 -6.25 0.30 -5.18
N ALA A 101 -5.25 0.07 -6.03
CA ALA A 101 -5.44 -0.15 -7.46
C ALA A 101 -6.35 -1.36 -7.72
N ASP A 102 -6.11 -2.49 -7.05
CA ASP A 102 -6.94 -3.70 -7.18
C ASP A 102 -8.40 -3.48 -6.77
N LYS A 103 -8.62 -2.58 -5.80
CA LYS A 103 -9.96 -2.16 -5.35
C LYS A 103 -10.68 -1.22 -6.30
N ARG A 104 -10.01 -0.82 -7.38
CA ARG A 104 -10.43 0.16 -8.38
C ARG A 104 -10.71 1.52 -7.76
N TRP A 105 -10.07 2.57 -8.27
CA TRP A 105 -10.19 3.90 -7.69
C TRP A 105 -10.55 4.96 -8.73
N THR A 106 -11.12 6.05 -8.22
CA THR A 106 -11.60 7.17 -9.00
C THR A 106 -11.10 8.47 -8.40
N ILE A 107 -10.77 9.45 -9.26
CA ILE A 107 -10.47 10.80 -8.82
C ILE A 107 -11.77 11.60 -8.76
N LEU A 108 -12.06 12.17 -7.60
CA LEU A 108 -13.15 13.10 -7.40
C LEU A 108 -12.59 14.51 -7.35
N MET A 109 -13.27 15.45 -8.00
CA MET A 109 -13.00 16.88 -7.91
C MET A 109 -14.21 17.54 -7.27
N ASN A 110 -13.99 18.23 -6.15
CA ASN A 110 -15.05 18.85 -5.35
C ASN A 110 -16.21 17.87 -5.04
N GLY A 111 -15.87 16.60 -4.78
CA GLY A 111 -16.80 15.51 -4.49
C GLY A 111 -17.44 14.84 -5.71
N GLN A 112 -17.25 15.37 -6.92
CA GLN A 112 -17.80 14.80 -8.17
C GLN A 112 -16.76 13.96 -8.91
N PRO A 113 -17.12 12.82 -9.53
CA PRO A 113 -16.18 12.04 -10.33
C PRO A 113 -15.60 12.84 -11.49
N LEU A 114 -14.26 12.95 -11.55
CA LEU A 114 -13.54 13.56 -12.66
C LEU A 114 -13.12 12.50 -13.70
N THR A 115 -12.98 11.25 -13.27
CA THR A 115 -12.55 10.15 -14.13
C THR A 115 -13.38 8.90 -13.92
N GLU A 116 -13.37 7.97 -14.88
CA GLU A 116 -13.85 6.60 -14.66
C GLU A 116 -12.96 5.83 -13.67
N ASP A 117 -13.46 4.74 -13.08
CA ASP A 117 -12.67 3.90 -12.18
C ASP A 117 -11.47 3.23 -12.87
N SER A 118 -10.38 3.00 -12.14
CA SER A 118 -9.14 2.41 -12.63
C SER A 118 -8.59 1.35 -11.70
N ASP A 119 -7.96 0.33 -12.29
CA ASP A 119 -7.07 -0.62 -11.64
C ASP A 119 -5.57 -0.31 -11.83
N LYS A 120 -5.23 0.89 -12.32
CA LYS A 120 -3.84 1.29 -12.50
C LYS A 120 -3.32 1.88 -11.21
N THR A 121 -2.06 1.66 -10.87
CA THR A 121 -1.43 2.26 -9.68
C THR A 121 -1.18 3.76 -9.81
N TYR A 122 -1.32 4.32 -11.02
CA TYR A 122 -1.18 5.75 -11.23
C TYR A 122 -2.08 6.27 -12.36
N ARG A 123 -2.38 7.56 -12.31
CA ARG A 123 -3.01 8.33 -13.39
C ARG A 123 -2.42 9.73 -13.46
N THR A 124 -2.39 10.28 -14.68
CA THR A 124 -1.92 11.64 -14.94
C THR A 124 -3.06 12.46 -15.49
N ILE A 125 -3.25 13.67 -14.96
CA ILE A 125 -4.26 14.63 -15.41
C ILE A 125 -3.57 15.98 -15.65
N PRO A 126 -3.87 16.68 -16.76
CA PRO A 126 -3.38 18.05 -16.97
C PRO A 126 -3.81 18.99 -15.83
N GLY A 127 -2.89 19.83 -15.35
CA GLY A 127 -3.12 20.76 -14.23
C GLY A 127 -4.29 21.73 -14.49
N SER A 128 -4.40 22.21 -15.72
CA SER A 128 -5.47 23.09 -16.18
C SER A 128 -6.90 22.57 -15.93
N VAL A 129 -7.09 21.25 -15.86
CA VAL A 129 -8.40 20.64 -15.56
C VAL A 129 -8.89 21.05 -14.16
N PHE A 130 -7.99 21.15 -13.19
CA PHE A 130 -8.34 21.42 -11.79
C PHE A 130 -8.69 22.87 -11.52
N PHE A 131 -8.48 23.78 -12.47
CA PHE A 131 -8.81 25.20 -12.33
C PHE A 131 -9.76 25.68 -13.43
N ASN A 132 -10.38 24.74 -14.15
CA ASN A 132 -11.33 25.03 -15.21
C ASN A 132 -12.78 24.85 -14.73
N ALA A 133 -13.57 25.92 -14.87
CA ALA A 133 -14.97 25.98 -14.44
C ALA A 133 -15.87 24.93 -15.13
N GLN A 134 -15.54 24.49 -16.35
CA GLN A 134 -16.30 23.45 -17.06
C GLN A 134 -16.32 22.11 -16.31
N TYR A 135 -15.26 21.82 -15.56
CA TYR A 135 -15.17 20.60 -14.75
C TYR A 135 -15.70 20.82 -13.32
N GLY A 136 -16.07 22.06 -12.96
CA GLY A 136 -16.58 22.40 -11.63
C GLY A 136 -15.56 22.99 -10.67
N ALA A 137 -14.40 23.45 -11.17
CA ALA A 137 -13.44 24.20 -10.37
C ALA A 137 -13.95 25.62 -10.07
N GLN A 138 -13.60 26.16 -8.90
CA GLN A 138 -14.00 27.50 -8.46
C GLN A 138 -12.80 28.20 -7.82
N GLY A 139 -12.38 29.32 -8.41
CA GLY A 139 -11.24 30.11 -7.92
C GLY A 139 -9.88 29.40 -8.10
N ASN A 140 -8.94 29.69 -7.20
CA ASN A 140 -7.54 29.24 -7.30
C ASN A 140 -7.23 28.00 -6.44
N SER A 141 -8.26 27.29 -5.96
CA SER A 141 -8.05 26.07 -5.18
C SER A 141 -9.14 25.05 -5.42
N THR A 142 -8.74 23.79 -5.48
CA THR A 142 -9.63 22.68 -5.80
C THR A 142 -9.37 21.52 -4.86
N LEU A 143 -10.44 20.96 -4.31
CA LEU A 143 -10.37 19.77 -3.50
C LEU A 143 -10.38 18.56 -4.43
N VAL A 144 -9.34 17.74 -4.33
CA VAL A 144 -9.27 16.46 -5.04
C VAL A 144 -9.24 15.33 -4.04
N THR A 145 -10.08 14.33 -4.27
CA THR A 145 -10.17 13.15 -3.42
C THR A 145 -10.01 11.90 -4.27
N ILE A 146 -9.06 11.06 -3.93
CA ILE A 146 -8.98 9.70 -4.46
C ILE A 146 -9.96 8.84 -3.68
N LYS A 147 -10.90 8.19 -4.37
CA LYS A 147 -11.88 7.26 -3.81
C LYS A 147 -11.53 5.84 -4.24
N ALA A 148 -11.18 4.98 -3.27
CA ALA A 148 -11.05 3.54 -3.50
C ALA A 148 -12.42 2.87 -3.44
N GLY A 149 -12.68 1.93 -4.37
CA GLY A 149 -13.87 1.12 -4.44
C GLY A 149 -13.77 -0.22 -3.70
N ASP A 150 -14.62 -1.18 -4.06
CA ASP A 150 -14.66 -2.55 -3.52
C ASP A 150 -14.09 -3.60 -4.49
N GLY A 151 -13.37 -3.18 -5.54
CA GLY A 151 -12.83 -4.04 -6.59
C GLY A 151 -13.77 -4.28 -7.77
N LYS A 152 -15.05 -3.90 -7.65
CA LYS A 152 -16.04 -4.10 -8.73
C LYS A 152 -16.10 -2.88 -9.64
N LYS A 153 -16.14 -3.13 -10.96
CA LYS A 153 -16.31 -2.07 -11.98
C LYS A 153 -17.61 -1.30 -11.72
N LYS A 154 -17.55 0.04 -11.82
CA LYS A 154 -18.69 0.95 -11.63
C LYS A 154 -19.39 0.85 -10.26
N SER A 155 -18.72 0.31 -9.25
CA SER A 155 -19.24 0.28 -7.88
C SER A 155 -19.34 1.67 -7.28
N GLN A 156 -20.40 1.92 -6.53
CA GLN A 156 -20.56 3.15 -5.75
C GLN A 156 -20.00 3.03 -4.33
N ALA A 157 -19.61 1.82 -3.92
CA ALA A 157 -18.98 1.61 -2.63
C ALA A 157 -17.65 2.36 -2.55
N ALA A 158 -17.37 2.91 -1.37
CA ALA A 158 -16.10 3.55 -1.07
C ALA A 158 -15.47 2.82 0.11
N THR A 159 -14.22 2.38 -0.03
CA THR A 159 -13.49 1.69 1.05
C THR A 159 -12.36 2.55 1.62
N GLY A 160 -12.04 3.66 0.96
CA GLY A 160 -11.06 4.64 1.43
C GLY A 160 -11.14 5.94 0.64
N LEU A 161 -10.81 7.04 1.31
CA LEU A 161 -10.72 8.38 0.73
C LEU A 161 -9.38 9.02 1.08
N TRP A 162 -8.70 9.60 0.10
CA TRP A 162 -7.50 10.41 0.29
C TRP A 162 -7.73 11.78 -0.32
N SER A 163 -7.87 12.79 0.53
CA SER A 163 -8.13 14.15 0.08
C SER A 163 -6.84 14.97 0.05
N PHE A 164 -6.74 15.84 -0.96
CA PHE A 164 -5.65 16.78 -1.18
C PHE A 164 -6.21 18.09 -1.70
N LYS A 165 -5.58 19.20 -1.31
CA LYS A 165 -5.96 20.53 -1.78
C LYS A 165 -4.95 21.00 -2.83
N LEU A 166 -5.37 21.10 -4.08
CA LEU A 166 -4.57 21.70 -5.14
C LEU A 166 -4.74 23.21 -5.06
N LYS A 167 -3.64 23.95 -5.09
CA LYS A 167 -3.62 25.41 -5.17
C LYS A 167 -3.02 25.78 -6.52
N LYS A 168 -3.67 26.69 -7.22
CA LYS A 168 -3.16 27.20 -8.49
C LYS A 168 -1.90 28.00 -8.17
N ASP A 169 -0.81 27.69 -8.85
CA ASP A 169 0.35 28.57 -8.89
C ASP A 169 0.12 29.69 -9.91
N ASP A 170 0.78 30.82 -9.65
CA ASP A 170 0.64 32.05 -10.44
C ASP A 170 1.42 32.00 -11.76
#